data_AF-A0ABD0S0A4-F1
#
_entry.id   AF-A0ABD0S0A4-F1
#
_cell.length_a   1.000
_cell.length_b   1.000
_cell.length_c   1.000
_cell.angle_alpha   90.00
_cell.angle_beta   90.00
_cell.angle_gamma   90.00
#
_symmetry.space_group_name_H-M   'P 1'
#
loop_
_entity.id
_entity.type
_entity.pdbx_description
1 polymer ?
#
loop_
_entity_poly.entity_id
_entity_poly.type
_entity_poly.pdbx_seq_one_letter_code
_entity_poly.pdbx_strand_id
1 'polypeptide(L)'
;MTVFTHGDQIQDIKSFICSNTNLRAFVRNCGRRCFVIDNLKQDPEQVIQLLDKIDEMVSDNCGEYYTNEMLQEAERAIVKEKERILKVNEEQRKREMEALERKHQGEELEKMKK
;
A
#
# COMPACT_ATOMS: atom_id res chain seq x y z
N MET A 1 8.75 11.41 -1.76
CA MET A 1 10.22 11.37 -1.92
C MET A 1 10.85 10.87 -0.62
N THR A 2 11.97 10.15 -0.69
CA THR A 2 12.73 9.71 0.49
C THR A 2 13.92 10.65 0.75
N VAL A 3 14.13 11.07 1.99
CA VAL A 3 15.31 11.88 2.38
C VAL A 3 16.25 11.01 3.23
N PHE A 4 17.52 10.98 2.86
CA PHE A 4 18.58 10.27 3.56
C PHE A 4 19.50 11.27 4.24
N THR A 5 19.65 11.14 5.57
CA THR A 5 20.61 11.92 6.36
C THR A 5 21.99 11.27 6.35
N HIS A 6 22.96 11.92 6.98
CA HIS A 6 24.36 11.48 7.01
C HIS A 6 24.95 11.37 5.60
N GLY A 7 24.69 12.37 4.75
CA GLY A 7 25.21 12.43 3.40
C GLY A 7 26.74 12.34 3.31
N ASP A 8 27.45 12.73 4.37
CA ASP A 8 28.89 12.56 4.54
C ASP A 8 29.34 11.07 4.52
N GLN A 9 28.46 10.15 4.90
CA GLN A 9 28.72 8.71 4.95
C GLN A 9 28.22 7.97 3.71
N ILE A 10 27.47 8.64 2.84
CA ILE A 10 26.86 8.04 1.64
C ILE A 10 27.69 8.44 0.42
N GLN A 11 28.58 7.55 -0.02
CA GLN A 11 29.35 7.76 -1.26
C GLN A 11 28.48 7.68 -2.51
N ASP A 12 27.65 6.63 -2.61
CA ASP A 12 26.70 6.45 -3.72
C ASP A 12 25.35 5.97 -3.18
N ILE A 13 24.35 6.82 -3.34
CA ILE A 13 22.99 6.54 -2.90
C ILE A 13 22.38 5.34 -3.63
N LYS A 14 22.74 5.11 -4.90
CA LYS A 14 22.18 3.99 -5.68
C LYS A 14 22.68 2.67 -5.12
N SER A 15 23.98 2.53 -4.90
CA SER A 15 24.58 1.35 -4.28
C SER A 15 24.05 1.13 -2.87
N PHE A 16 23.91 2.19 -2.08
CA PHE A 16 23.32 2.12 -0.74
C PHE A 16 21.90 1.54 -0.77
N ILE A 17 21.02 2.06 -1.64
CA ILE A 17 19.64 1.55 -1.80
C ILE A 17 19.64 0.12 -2.31
N CYS A 18 20.47 -0.20 -3.30
CA CYS A 18 20.52 -1.51 -3.92
C CYS A 18 21.04 -2.62 -3.00
N SER A 19 21.84 -2.28 -1.99
CA SER A 19 22.39 -3.21 -1.02
C SER A 19 21.33 -3.88 -0.13
N ASN A 20 20.15 -3.25 0.05
CA ASN A 20 19.09 -3.75 0.91
C ASN A 20 17.78 -3.89 0.13
N THR A 21 17.26 -5.11 0.02
CA THR A 21 16.04 -5.41 -0.74
C THR A 21 14.81 -4.68 -0.20
N ASN A 22 14.67 -4.55 1.12
CA ASN A 22 13.54 -3.84 1.73
C ASN A 22 13.63 -2.33 1.47
N LEU A 23 14.84 -1.76 1.59
CA LEU A 23 15.07 -0.36 1.28
C LEU A 23 14.80 -0.04 -0.20
N ARG A 24 15.29 -0.90 -1.10
CA ARG A 24 15.01 -0.80 -2.54
C ARG A 24 13.52 -0.85 -2.86
N ALA A 25 12.77 -1.74 -2.20
CA ALA A 25 11.33 -1.82 -2.35
C ALA A 25 10.63 -0.56 -1.82
N PHE A 26 11.05 -0.05 -0.67
CA PHE A 26 10.53 1.18 -0.08
C PHE A 26 10.74 2.40 -1.00
N VAL A 27 11.97 2.63 -1.48
CA VAL A 27 12.26 3.76 -2.39
C VAL A 27 11.49 3.63 -3.70
N ARG A 28 11.30 2.41 -4.22
CA ARG A 28 10.45 2.17 -5.38
C ARG A 28 9.00 2.59 -5.12
N ASN A 29 8.44 2.28 -3.96
CA ASN A 29 7.09 2.71 -3.56
C ASN A 29 6.98 4.24 -3.42
N CYS A 30 8.09 4.92 -3.10
CA CYS A 30 8.15 6.38 -3.08
C CYS A 30 8.31 7.03 -4.48
N GLY A 31 8.13 6.27 -5.56
CA GLY A 31 8.29 6.74 -6.94
C GLY A 31 9.75 6.86 -7.37
N ARG A 32 10.67 6.14 -6.74
CA ARG A 32 12.13 6.19 -7.00
C ARG A 32 12.79 7.56 -6.76
N ARG A 33 12.08 8.50 -6.14
CA ARG A 33 12.57 9.84 -5.79
C ARG A 33 13.30 9.82 -4.47
N CYS A 34 14.59 10.17 -4.46
CA CYS A 34 15.40 10.27 -3.25
C CYS A 34 16.25 11.55 -3.23
N PHE A 35 16.52 12.06 -2.04
CA PHE A 35 17.41 13.18 -1.77
C PHE A 35 18.37 12.83 -0.62
N VAL A 36 19.62 13.29 -0.70
CA VAL A 36 20.63 13.06 0.34
C VAL A 36 20.98 14.41 0.97
N ILE A 37 20.94 14.48 2.29
CA ILE A 37 21.27 15.68 3.07
C ILE A 37 22.40 15.37 4.06
N ASP A 38 23.38 16.26 4.09
CA ASP A 38 24.46 16.30 5.06
C ASP A 38 24.18 17.40 6.09
N ASN A 39 23.63 17.00 7.23
CA ASN A 39 23.27 17.89 8.33
C ASN A 39 24.48 18.44 9.10
N LEU A 40 25.69 17.94 8.84
CA LEU A 40 26.92 18.47 9.44
C LEU A 40 27.42 19.71 8.68
N LYS A 41 26.98 19.87 7.43
CA LYS A 41 27.25 21.06 6.62
C LYS A 41 26.18 22.12 6.83
N GLN A 42 26.60 23.30 7.27
CA GLN A 42 25.77 24.50 7.24
C GLN A 42 25.76 25.08 5.83
N ASP A 43 25.06 24.39 4.93
CA ASP A 43 24.96 24.76 3.53
C ASP A 43 23.49 24.97 3.14
N PRO A 44 23.03 26.23 3.03
CA PRO A 44 21.67 26.55 2.61
C PRO A 44 21.31 26.00 1.23
N GLU A 45 22.30 25.76 0.37
CA GLU A 45 22.10 25.25 -0.98
C GLU A 45 21.43 23.86 -0.98
N GLN A 46 21.73 23.02 0.04
CA GLN A 46 21.06 21.72 0.19
C GLN A 46 19.55 21.86 0.40
N VAL A 47 19.12 22.93 1.10
CA VAL A 47 17.70 23.20 1.32
C VAL A 47 17.04 23.70 0.04
N ILE A 48 17.71 24.57 -0.71
CA ILE A 48 17.22 25.07 -2.01
C ILE A 48 17.01 23.89 -2.97
N GLN A 49 18.01 23.03 -3.12
CA GLN A 49 17.90 21.85 -3.99
C GLN A 49 16.81 20.88 -3.55
N LEU A 50 16.55 20.76 -2.25
CA LEU A 50 15.46 19.94 -1.73
C LEU A 50 14.10 20.54 -2.11
N LEU A 51 13.94 21.86 -2.00
CA LEU A 51 12.72 22.57 -2.40
C LEU A 51 12.47 22.43 -3.91
N ASP A 52 13.50 22.57 -4.75
CA ASP A 52 13.38 22.34 -6.20
C ASP A 52 12.85 20.94 -6.52
N LYS A 53 13.32 19.91 -5.80
CA LYS A 53 12.82 18.53 -5.98
C LYS A 53 11.36 18.38 -5.53
N ILE A 54 10.93 19.14 -4.53
CA ILE A 54 9.54 19.16 -4.08
C ILE A 54 8.67 19.84 -5.15
N ASP A 55 9.12 20.94 -5.74
CA ASP A 55 8.40 21.63 -6.80
C ASP A 55 8.28 20.78 -8.07
N GLU A 56 9.37 20.10 -8.47
CA GLU A 56 9.34 19.07 -9.53
C GLU A 56 8.31 17.98 -9.22
N MET A 57 8.30 17.48 -7.97
CA MET A 57 7.37 16.45 -7.52
C MET A 57 5.90 16.90 -7.60
N VAL A 58 5.62 18.15 -7.25
CA VAL A 58 4.27 18.73 -7.34
C VAL A 58 3.87 18.94 -8.80
N SER A 59 4.79 19.41 -9.64
CA SER A 59 4.56 19.54 -11.09
C SER A 59 4.26 18.20 -11.75
N ASP A 60 5.00 17.14 -11.41
CA ASP A 60 4.75 15.77 -11.88
C ASP A 60 3.37 15.24 -11.46
N ASN A 61 2.86 15.71 -10.31
CA ASN A 61 1.51 15.42 -9.84
C ASN A 61 0.46 16.37 -10.46
N CYS A 62 0.76 17.06 -11.57
CA CYS A 62 -0.13 18.03 -12.21
C CYS A 62 -0.55 19.21 -11.29
N GLY A 63 0.31 19.57 -10.33
CA GLY A 63 0.00 20.60 -9.34
C GLY A 63 -0.90 20.11 -8.19
N GLU A 64 -1.30 18.84 -8.19
CA GLU A 64 -2.12 18.27 -7.14
C GLU A 64 -1.29 17.87 -5.91
N TYR A 65 -1.96 17.88 -4.77
CA TYR A 65 -1.42 17.51 -3.48
C TYR A 65 -2.36 16.53 -2.79
N TYR A 66 -1.82 15.81 -1.81
CA TYR A 66 -2.62 14.91 -1.01
C TYR A 66 -3.68 15.69 -0.22
N THR A 67 -4.94 15.25 -0.30
CA THR A 67 -6.06 15.89 0.39
C THR A 67 -6.73 14.94 1.38
N ASN A 68 -7.41 15.51 2.38
CA ASN A 68 -8.24 14.74 3.30
C ASN A 68 -9.40 14.01 2.58
N GLU A 69 -9.90 14.56 1.47
CA GLU A 69 -10.94 13.93 0.68
C GLU A 69 -10.45 12.61 0.06
N MET A 70 -9.23 12.59 -0.49
CA MET A 70 -8.59 11.37 -0.99
C MET A 70 -8.45 10.31 0.10
N LEU A 71 -8.07 10.71 1.32
CA LEU A 71 -7.99 9.80 2.47
C LEU A 71 -9.36 9.17 2.77
N GLN A 72 -10.39 10.00 2.90
CA GLN A 72 -11.74 9.54 3.20
C GLN A 72 -12.29 8.64 2.08
N GLU A 73 -11.98 8.92 0.82
CA GLU A 73 -12.36 8.06 -0.30
C GLU A 73 -11.71 6.68 -0.20
N ALA A 74 -10.41 6.63 0.11
CA ALA A 74 -9.71 5.37 0.34
C ALA A 74 -10.32 4.58 1.51
N GLU A 75 -10.66 5.24 2.61
CA GLU A 75 -11.35 4.61 3.75
C GLU A 75 -12.73 4.07 3.35
N ARG A 76 -13.54 4.85 2.62
CA ARG A 76 -14.85 4.42 2.10
C ARG A 76 -14.72 3.19 1.19
N ALA A 77 -13.72 3.16 0.32
CA ALA A 77 -13.46 2.02 -0.57
C ALA A 77 -13.13 0.75 0.23
N ILE A 78 -12.30 0.87 1.27
CA ILE A 78 -11.95 -0.24 2.17
C ILE A 78 -13.19 -0.76 2.90
N VAL A 79 -14.03 0.12 3.45
CA VAL A 79 -15.25 -0.27 4.16
C VAL A 79 -16.21 -0.99 3.22
N LYS A 80 -16.44 -0.44 2.01
CA LYS A 80 -17.31 -1.05 1.00
C LYS A 80 -16.83 -2.45 0.60
N GLU A 81 -15.53 -2.64 0.41
CA GLU A 81 -14.99 -3.95 0.05
C GLU A 81 -15.10 -4.95 1.20
N LYS A 82 -14.88 -4.52 2.45
CA LYS A 82 -15.12 -5.36 3.64
C LYS A 82 -16.58 -5.83 3.71
N GLU A 83 -17.53 -4.94 3.50
CA GLU A 83 -18.96 -5.30 3.47
C GLU A 83 -19.29 -6.28 2.34
N ARG A 84 -18.69 -6.09 1.16
CA ARG A 84 -18.87 -7.00 0.03
C ARG A 84 -18.35 -8.41 0.37
N ILE A 85 -17.16 -8.51 0.95
CA ILE A 85 -16.57 -9.79 1.38
C ILE A 85 -17.45 -10.47 2.43
N LEU A 86 -17.97 -9.71 3.42
CA LEU A 86 -18.86 -10.26 4.44
C LEU A 86 -20.14 -10.87 3.85
N LYS A 87 -20.81 -10.14 2.94
CA LYS A 87 -22.02 -10.63 2.26
C LYS A 87 -21.76 -11.89 1.45
N VAL A 88 -20.67 -11.91 0.67
CA VAL A 88 -20.29 -13.10 -0.13
C VAL A 88 -20.01 -14.30 0.79
N ASN A 89 -19.31 -14.09 1.89
CA ASN A 89 -19.01 -15.16 2.86
C ASN A 89 -20.29 -15.66 3.56
N GLU A 90 -21.25 -14.79 3.86
CA GLU A 90 -22.56 -15.16 4.41
C GLU A 90 -23.37 -16.02 3.43
N GLU A 91 -23.47 -15.58 2.17
CA GLU A 91 -24.17 -16.33 1.13
C GLU A 91 -23.52 -17.69 0.88
N GLN A 92 -22.19 -17.75 0.87
CA GLN A 92 -21.46 -19.02 0.71
C GLN A 92 -21.77 -19.97 1.86
N ARG A 93 -21.69 -19.51 3.12
CA ARG A 93 -22.03 -20.33 4.30
C ARG A 93 -23.47 -20.83 4.24
N LYS A 94 -24.41 -20.01 3.79
CA LYS A 94 -25.82 -20.41 3.64
C LYS A 94 -25.96 -21.53 2.60
N ARG A 95 -25.34 -21.38 1.43
CA ARG A 95 -25.37 -22.41 0.37
C ARG A 95 -24.74 -23.72 0.82
N GLU A 96 -23.64 -23.66 1.57
CA GLU A 96 -22.98 -24.84 2.13
C GLU A 96 -23.87 -25.56 3.13
N MET A 97 -24.55 -24.82 4.02
CA MET A 97 -25.51 -25.37 4.97
C MET A 97 -26.70 -26.05 4.26
N GLU A 98 -27.33 -25.37 3.29
CA GLU A 98 -28.42 -25.95 2.49
C GLU A 98 -27.99 -27.18 1.67
N ALA A 99 -26.75 -27.22 1.20
CA ALA A 99 -26.21 -28.39 0.51
C ALA A 99 -25.98 -29.57 1.47
N LEU A 100 -25.51 -29.30 2.69
CA LEU A 100 -25.31 -30.31 3.72
C LEU A 100 -26.65 -30.90 4.19
N GLU A 101 -27.66 -30.06 4.43
CA GLU A 101 -29.01 -30.50 4.81
C GLU A 101 -29.65 -31.40 3.74
N ARG A 102 -29.55 -31.02 2.45
CA ARG A 102 -30.07 -31.83 1.35
C ARG A 102 -29.38 -33.19 1.24
N LYS A 103 -28.07 -33.25 1.48
CA LYS A 103 -27.33 -34.53 1.52
C LYS A 103 -27.82 -35.42 2.64
N HIS A 104 -27.94 -34.89 3.86
CA HIS A 104 -28.44 -35.66 5.00
C HIS A 104 -29.87 -36.17 4.79
N GLN A 105 -30.78 -35.35 4.25
CA GLN A 105 -32.14 -35.79 3.94
C GLN A 105 -32.17 -36.91 2.88
N GLY A 106 -31.33 -36.81 1.85
CA GLY A 106 -31.20 -37.84 0.81
C GLY A 106 -30.69 -39.17 1.37
N GLU A 107 -29.66 -39.14 2.21
CA GLU A 107 -29.10 -40.32 2.89
C GLU A 107 -30.13 -41.00 3.80
N GLU A 108 -30.92 -40.23 4.56
CA GLU A 108 -31.97 -40.79 5.43
C GLU A 108 -33.11 -41.44 4.63
N LEU A 109 -33.56 -40.82 3.52
CA LEU A 109 -34.55 -41.39 2.61
C LEU A 109 -34.07 -42.69 1.95
N GLU A 110 -32.77 -42.79 1.64
CA GLU A 110 -32.19 -44.00 1.05
C GLU A 110 -32.13 -45.14 2.07
N LYS A 111 -31.77 -44.85 3.34
CA LYS A 111 -31.81 -45.84 4.43
C LYS A 111 -33.22 -46.37 4.68
N MET A 112 -34.25 -45.53 4.61
CA MET A 112 -35.64 -45.95 4.83
C MET A 112 -36.21 -46.85 3.72
N LYS A 113 -35.58 -46.90 2.55
CA LYS A 113 -36.01 -47.74 1.41
C LYS A 113 -35.38 -49.14 1.42
N LYS A 114 -34.51 -49.43 2.38
CA LYS A 114 -33.72 -50.67 2.47
C LYS A 114 -34.19 -51.52 3.63
#